data_AF-A0A351Y620-F1
#
_entry.id   AF-A0A351Y620-F1
#
_cell.length_a   1.000
_cell.length_b   1.000
_cell.length_c   1.000
_cell.angle_alpha   90.00
_cell.angle_beta   90.00
_cell.angle_gamma   90.00
#
_symmetry.space_group_name_H-M   'P 1'
#
loop_
_entity.id
_entity.type
_entity.pdbx_description
1 polymer ?
#
loop_
_entity_poly.entity_id
_entity_poly.type
_entity_poly.pdbx_seq_one_letter_code
_entity_poly.pdbx_strand_id
1 'polypeptide(L)'
;MTVKHILLGFHIYDVEGDGYEPLGKILNPETQRPIDSTFIFIRKHFFNTLFLASNAKINLPDDEHLTRYTIGDPTEGALVSLAQKA
;
A
#
# COMPACT_ATOMS: atom_id res chain seq x y z
N MET A 1 -0.87 10.92 4.00
CA MET A 1 0.34 10.46 3.27
C MET A 1 -0.06 9.25 2.43
N THR A 2 0.47 9.08 1.22
CA THR A 2 0.14 7.94 0.34
C THR A 2 1.35 7.55 -0.49
N VAL A 3 1.62 6.25 -0.61
CA VAL A 3 2.66 5.74 -1.51
C VAL A 3 2.18 5.84 -2.95
N LYS A 4 2.95 6.51 -3.81
CA LYS A 4 2.67 6.65 -5.24
C LYS A 4 3.56 5.78 -6.12
N HIS A 5 4.75 5.44 -5.64
CA HIS A 5 5.68 4.59 -6.37
C HIS A 5 6.41 3.63 -5.42
N ILE A 6 6.73 2.44 -5.91
CA ILE A 6 7.61 1.49 -5.21
C ILE A 6 8.73 1.04 -6.14
N LEU A 7 9.94 0.92 -5.59
CA LEU A 7 11.07 0.31 -6.28
C LEU A 7 11.18 -1.14 -5.86
N LEU A 8 11.01 -2.07 -6.80
CA LEU A 8 11.18 -3.51 -6.58
C LEU A 8 12.19 -4.07 -7.57
N GLY A 9 13.34 -4.51 -7.06
CA GLY A 9 14.51 -4.80 -7.89
C GLY A 9 15.01 -3.51 -8.54
N PHE A 10 14.99 -3.46 -9.88
CA PHE A 10 15.43 -2.30 -10.67
C PHE A 10 14.26 -1.60 -11.39
N HIS A 11 13.03 -1.86 -10.98
CA HIS A 11 11.83 -1.36 -11.63
C HIS A 11 10.98 -0.53 -10.68
N ILE A 12 10.49 0.61 -11.14
CA ILE A 12 9.57 1.49 -10.42
C ILE A 12 8.15 1.11 -10.84
N TYR A 13 7.28 0.83 -9.87
CA TYR A 13 5.88 0.49 -10.08
C TYR A 13 5.01 1.64 -9.58
N ASP A 14 3.97 1.98 -10.34
CA ASP A 14 3.01 3.01 -9.92
C ASP A 14 1.96 2.40 -8.99
N VAL A 15 1.55 3.18 -8.00
CA VAL A 15 0.55 2.77 -7.00
C VAL A 15 -0.65 3.71 -7.12
N GLU A 16 -1.79 3.14 -7.49
CA GLU A 16 -3.06 3.85 -7.52
C GLU A 16 -3.69 3.94 -6.12
N GLY A 17 -4.63 4.86 -5.99
CA GLY A 17 -5.36 5.14 -4.76
C GLY A 17 -4.80 6.33 -3.99
N ASP A 18 -5.61 6.81 -3.05
CA ASP A 18 -5.36 8.00 -2.25
C ASP A 18 -5.72 7.76 -0.78
N GLY A 19 -5.02 8.47 0.11
CA GLY A 19 -5.18 8.29 1.54
C GLY A 19 -4.77 6.90 2.01
N TYR A 20 -5.57 6.36 2.94
CA TYR A 20 -5.34 5.08 3.61
C TYR A 20 -6.35 4.01 3.17
N GLU A 21 -7.06 4.22 2.05
CA GLU A 21 -7.92 3.20 1.49
C GLU A 21 -7.10 2.01 0.95
N PRO A 22 -7.50 0.77 1.26
CA PRO A 22 -6.87 -0.43 0.68
C PRO A 22 -7.30 -0.65 -0.78
N LEU A 23 -8.02 0.31 -1.37
CA LEU A 23 -8.44 0.30 -2.75
C LEU A 23 -7.35 0.90 -3.63
N GLY A 24 -7.10 0.26 -4.77
CA GLY A 24 -6.08 0.66 -5.72
C GLY A 24 -5.35 -0.55 -6.29
N LYS A 25 -4.52 -0.31 -7.30
CA LYS A 25 -3.71 -1.32 -7.98
C LYS A 25 -2.24 -0.89 -7.98
N ILE A 26 -1.36 -1.87 -7.99
CA ILE A 26 0.07 -1.66 -8.28
C ILE A 26 0.24 -1.99 -9.77
N LEU A 27 0.71 -1.02 -10.55
CA LEU A 27 0.81 -1.14 -12.00
C LEU A 27 2.23 -1.54 -12.41
N ASN A 28 2.32 -2.51 -13.32
CA ASN A 28 3.56 -2.92 -13.94
C ASN A 28 4.11 -1.76 -14.82
N PRO A 29 5.39 -1.38 -14.69
CA PRO A 29 5.94 -0.21 -15.37
C PRO A 29 5.84 -0.26 -16.89
N GLU A 30 6.01 -1.45 -17.47
CA GLU A 30 6.10 -1.62 -18.92
C GLU A 30 4.71 -1.75 -19.55
N THR A 31 3.82 -2.49 -18.90
CA THR A 31 2.51 -2.83 -19.47
C THR A 31 1.39 -1.91 -18.98
N GLN A 32 1.62 -1.14 -17.91
CA GLN A 32 0.62 -0.32 -17.22
C GLN A 32 -0.62 -1.11 -16.77
N ARG A 33 -0.49 -2.45 -16.69
CA ARG A 33 -1.52 -3.34 -16.17
C ARG A 33 -1.26 -3.65 -14.70
N PRO A 34 -2.30 -3.97 -13.91
CA PRO A 34 -2.11 -4.42 -12.54
C PRO A 34 -1.21 -5.65 -12.46
N ILE A 35 -0.33 -5.69 -11.47
CA ILE A 35 0.43 -6.90 -11.14
C ILE A 35 -0.53 -8.03 -10.76
N ASP A 36 -0.17 -9.26 -11.12
CA ASP A 36 -0.99 -10.44 -10.83
C ASP A 36 -0.67 -11.05 -9.46
N SER A 37 -1.49 -12.03 -9.06
CA SER A 37 -1.32 -12.75 -7.79
C SER A 37 -0.02 -13.55 -7.71
N THR A 38 0.53 -14.00 -8.84
CA THR A 38 1.82 -14.72 -8.86
C THR A 38 2.95 -13.76 -8.52
N PHE A 39 2.94 -12.56 -9.10
CA PHE A 39 3.91 -11.50 -8.81
C PHE A 39 3.90 -11.14 -7.32
N ILE A 40 2.71 -10.96 -6.75
CA ILE A 40 2.49 -10.69 -5.33
C ILE A 40 3.02 -11.84 -4.48
N PHE A 41 2.64 -13.07 -4.79
CA PHE A 41 3.03 -14.26 -4.02
C PHE A 41 4.55 -14.44 -3.94
N ILE A 42 5.25 -14.29 -5.08
CA ILE A 42 6.72 -14.39 -5.14
C ILE A 42 7.37 -13.30 -4.29
N ARG A 43 6.74 -12.12 -4.15
CA ARG A 43 7.27 -10.95 -3.45
C ARG A 43 6.59 -10.70 -2.10
N LYS A 44 5.85 -11.68 -1.57
CA LYS A 44 5.06 -11.56 -0.34
C LYS A 44 5.86 -11.03 0.85
N HIS A 45 7.16 -11.35 0.93
CA HIS A 45 8.01 -10.87 2.01
C HIS A 45 8.15 -9.35 2.02
N PHE A 46 8.22 -8.70 0.85
CA PHE A 46 8.25 -7.25 0.76
C PHE A 46 6.99 -6.65 1.40
N PHE A 47 5.80 -7.06 0.95
CA PHE A 47 4.53 -6.53 1.43
C PHE A 47 4.26 -6.90 2.90
N ASN A 48 4.59 -8.12 3.32
CA ASN A 48 4.47 -8.54 4.71
C ASN A 48 5.39 -7.72 5.63
N THR A 49 6.60 -7.38 5.18
CA THR A 49 7.50 -6.51 5.97
C THR A 49 6.90 -5.12 6.14
N LEU A 50 6.28 -4.54 5.12
CA LEU A 50 5.60 -3.24 5.25
C LEU A 50 4.54 -3.25 6.35
N PHE A 51 3.76 -4.34 6.45
CA PHE A 51 2.72 -4.49 7.45
C PHE A 51 3.28 -4.80 8.84
N LEU A 52 4.18 -5.78 8.95
CA LEU A 52 4.67 -6.31 10.23
C LEU A 52 5.73 -5.43 10.90
N ALA A 53 6.45 -4.62 10.12
CA ALA A 53 7.46 -3.68 10.65
C ALA A 53 6.89 -2.27 10.90
N SER A 54 5.56 -2.11 10.84
CA SER A 54 4.86 -0.86 11.12
C SER A 54 4.08 -0.96 12.42
N ASN A 55 4.03 0.13 13.18
CA ASN A 55 3.22 0.25 14.40
C ASN A 55 1.89 0.98 14.16
N ALA A 56 1.81 1.77 13.09
CA ALA A 56 0.60 2.48 12.70
C ALA A 56 -0.57 1.53 12.39
N LYS A 57 -1.79 1.99 12.71
CA LYS A 57 -3.04 1.28 12.45
C LYS A 57 -3.96 2.11 11.57
N ILE A 58 -4.56 1.48 10.57
CA ILE A 58 -5.60 2.11 9.75
C ILE A 58 -6.96 1.75 10.32
N ASN A 59 -7.74 2.77 10.67
CA ASN A 59 -9.10 2.63 11.14
C ASN A 59 -10.11 2.96 10.04
N LEU A 60 -11.32 2.42 10.20
CA LEU A 60 -12.47 2.76 9.38
C LEU A 60 -12.93 4.20 9.67
N PRO A 61 -13.68 4.83 8.75
CA PRO A 61 -14.40 6.07 9.06
C PRO A 61 -15.23 5.94 10.34
N ASP A 62 -15.31 7.03 11.09
CA ASP A 62 -16.10 7.14 12.32
C ASP A 62 -16.76 8.53 12.41
N ASP A 63 -17.36 8.84 13.55
CA ASP A 63 -18.10 10.09 13.77
C ASP A 63 -17.21 11.34 13.64
N GLU A 64 -15.88 11.20 13.78
CA GLU A 64 -14.92 12.31 13.67
C GLU A 64 -14.17 12.31 12.32
N HIS A 65 -14.10 11.17 11.62
CA HIS A 65 -13.31 11.00 10.41
C HIS A 65 -14.14 10.41 9.27
N LEU A 66 -14.39 11.22 8.23
CA LEU A 66 -15.21 10.83 7.06
C LEU A 66 -14.56 9.76 6.17
N THR A 67 -13.24 9.59 6.26
CA THR A 67 -12.46 8.62 5.47
C THR A 67 -11.62 7.76 6.40
N ARG A 68 -11.08 6.63 5.91
CA ARG A 68 -10.07 5.89 6.67
C ARG A 68 -8.94 6.80 7.11
N TYR A 69 -8.50 6.60 8.34
CA TYR A 69 -7.46 7.40 8.96
C TYR A 69 -6.45 6.50 9.66
N THR A 70 -5.25 7.03 9.89
CA THR A 70 -4.18 6.32 10.56
C THR A 70 -4.04 6.83 12.00
N ILE A 71 -3.80 5.92 12.93
CA ILE A 71 -3.28 6.23 14.26
C ILE A 71 -1.83 5.75 14.31
N GLY A 72 -0.91 6.67 14.63
CA GLY A 72 0.53 6.44 14.57
C GLY A 72 1.20 7.31 13.50
N ASP A 73 2.43 6.96 13.12
CA ASP A 73 3.17 7.71 12.11
C ASP A 73 2.47 7.61 10.72
N PRO A 74 2.24 8.74 10.03
CA PRO A 74 1.54 8.74 8.75
C PRO A 74 2.30 8.05 7.61
N THR A 75 3.63 7.92 7.71
CA THR A 75 4.48 7.18 6.78
C THR A 75 4.26 5.69 6.95
N GLU A 76 4.28 5.19 8.19
CA GLU A 76 3.94 3.80 8.51
C GLU A 76 2.51 3.46 8.06
N GLY A 77 1.54 4.35 8.31
CA GLY A 77 0.16 4.16 7.84
C GLY A 77 0.07 4.02 6.31
N ALA A 78 0.91 4.73 5.56
CA ALA A 78 0.96 4.60 4.11
C ALA A 78 1.57 3.26 3.67
N LEU A 79 2.55 2.73 4.41
CA LEU A 79 3.11 1.39 4.17
C LEU A 79 2.11 0.27 4.48
N VAL A 80 1.35 0.39 5.58
CA VAL A 80 0.27 -0.54 5.92
C VAL A 80 -0.83 -0.53 4.86
N SER A 81 -1.23 0.64 4.38
CA SER A 81 -2.23 0.77 3.30
C SER A 81 -1.74 0.12 2.00
N LEU A 82 -0.47 0.34 1.64
CA LEU A 82 0.15 -0.31 0.49
C LEU A 82 0.17 -1.84 0.65
N ALA A 83 0.51 -2.34 1.83
CA ALA A 83 0.51 -3.78 2.10
C ALA A 83 -0.89 -4.40 1.94
N GLN A 84 -1.96 -3.68 2.30
CA GLN A 84 -3.34 -4.16 2.16
C GLN A 84 -3.83 -4.22 0.69
N LYS A 85 -3.14 -3.57 -0.26
CA LYS A 85 -3.45 -3.63 -1.70
C LYS A 85 -2.86 -4.88 -2.38
N ALA A 86 -1.96 -5.59 -1.72
CA ALA A 86 -1.19 -6.70 -2.26
C ALA A 86 -1.38 -7.99 -1.46
#